data_AF-A0A3A2ZJK6-F1
#
_entry.id   AF-A0A3A2ZJK6-F1
#
_cell.length_a   1.000
_cell.length_b   1.000
_cell.length_c   1.000
_cell.angle_alpha   90.00
_cell.angle_beta   90.00
_cell.angle_gamma   90.00
#
_symmetry.space_group_name_H-M   'P 1'
#
loop_
_entity.id
_entity.type
_entity.pdbx_description
1 polymer ?
#
loop_
_entity_poly.entity_id
_entity_poly.type
_entity_poly.pdbx_seq_one_letter_code
_entity_poly.pdbx_strand_id
1 'polypeptide(L)'
;MEIQTIVCAPVNAQQPTPSPSSNPQPEPRKRVRRWHHRGFTGCSTCRRRHVRCDEASPSCKNCSRLGLDCDGSQGRMTFKIYGPSQNGPESSKAPKKRGKKAVSAAGKEDESCDALVVSPTTVSESSSKFRFEEPLTIDNILSSSLDPIESRYFTHFIDRVSSLLLIYDNSDNINPFRELFPELARSSPSMVNAMQALGALHLSNTSNGQQRISHFQQAMGNYGEVVKSFRARHQPGQQLQLSDFATCLLLCLFEMMDSQHHNWAIHLQGAREIYRILFSQSTDPSREAARLAEINHPLRNFLVSLLSYLDVAGACATSDGTVVDGSYWRTEAGGWEYNLGTPSLSADGKADNPHLVELRQAWSIMMEIQASISMFGRSKQCMDLEQQDLTYNELLNRLTMWRSNAPECVKMLDKLDDESLRNYKYPGIVEYAGCIEAYEKATMIFLQKVAAAGRPDWQTDGLRLQIMASRILTLIGKLAKDVGQLAVLWPLFIAGRETRNENEQNWVRQTMMEIQRFGFKNVEKGLEELERVWFQRRAFPDGWIETMDDVRSTILLP
;
A
#
# COMPACT_ATOMS: atom_id res chain seq x y z
N MET A 1 -117.14 -16.03 -31.68
CA MET A 1 -116.91 -15.81 -30.23
C MET A 1 -115.58 -15.08 -30.08
N GLU A 2 -115.45 -14.28 -29.03
CA GLU A 2 -114.38 -13.30 -28.77
C GLU A 2 -112.95 -13.88 -28.95
N ILE A 3 -111.90 -13.15 -29.41
CA ILE A 3 -111.39 -11.78 -29.15
C ILE A 3 -110.82 -11.57 -27.74
N GLN A 4 -109.48 -11.44 -27.63
CA GLN A 4 -108.70 -10.70 -26.60
C GLN A 4 -107.20 -10.83 -26.99
N THR A 5 -106.26 -9.88 -26.89
CA THR A 5 -106.12 -8.54 -26.24
C THR A 5 -105.50 -8.49 -24.84
N ILE A 6 -104.16 -8.30 -24.82
CA ILE A 6 -103.30 -7.42 -23.98
C ILE A 6 -103.77 -6.95 -22.57
N VAL A 7 -102.90 -7.09 -21.54
CA VAL A 7 -102.60 -6.07 -20.48
C VAL A 7 -101.13 -6.20 -19.98
N CYS A 8 -100.49 -5.10 -19.52
CA CYS A 8 -99.12 -5.03 -18.94
C CYS A 8 -99.11 -4.78 -17.40
N ALA A 9 -97.97 -4.97 -16.72
CA ALA A 9 -97.80 -4.70 -15.27
C ALA A 9 -96.38 -4.16 -14.87
N PRO A 10 -96.18 -3.56 -13.66
CA PRO A 10 -95.01 -2.73 -13.32
C PRO A 10 -94.09 -3.27 -12.18
N VAL A 11 -93.28 -2.37 -11.59
CA VAL A 11 -92.02 -2.57 -10.81
C VAL A 11 -92.20 -2.61 -9.28
N ASN A 12 -91.30 -3.29 -8.53
CA ASN A 12 -91.03 -2.99 -7.10
C ASN A 12 -89.65 -3.47 -6.59
N ALA A 13 -89.33 -3.22 -5.30
CA ALA A 13 -88.09 -3.58 -4.59
C ALA A 13 -88.39 -4.06 -3.12
N GLN A 14 -87.47 -4.34 -2.18
CA GLN A 14 -85.99 -4.22 -2.09
C GLN A 14 -85.41 -5.17 -1.00
N GLN A 15 -84.15 -5.63 -1.14
CA GLN A 15 -83.26 -6.21 -0.09
C GLN A 15 -83.66 -7.54 0.65
N PRO A 16 -82.74 -8.26 1.35
CA PRO A 16 -81.31 -8.53 1.03
C PRO A 16 -80.78 -9.97 1.37
N THR A 17 -79.69 -10.42 0.71
CA THR A 17 -78.67 -11.42 1.17
C THR A 17 -79.10 -12.89 1.43
N PRO A 18 -78.22 -13.94 1.33
CA PRO A 18 -76.76 -13.94 1.56
C PRO A 18 -75.86 -14.53 0.44
N SER A 19 -74.55 -14.40 0.63
CA SER A 19 -73.46 -14.76 -0.29
C SER A 19 -72.81 -16.13 -0.02
N PRO A 20 -72.51 -16.95 -1.05
CA PRO A 20 -71.67 -18.15 -0.92
C PRO A 20 -70.16 -17.87 -1.15
N SER A 21 -69.35 -18.85 -0.77
CA SER A 21 -67.88 -18.82 -0.63
C SER A 21 -67.07 -18.66 -1.93
N SER A 22 -65.97 -17.91 -1.83
CA SER A 22 -64.96 -17.73 -2.88
C SER A 22 -63.87 -18.82 -2.85
N ASN A 23 -63.63 -19.48 -4.00
CA ASN A 23 -62.42 -20.30 -4.19
C ASN A 23 -61.15 -19.42 -4.25
N PRO A 24 -60.01 -19.85 -3.68
CA PRO A 24 -58.77 -19.08 -3.70
C PRO A 24 -58.13 -19.09 -5.10
N GLN A 25 -57.78 -17.90 -5.60
CA GLN A 25 -57.00 -17.76 -6.84
C GLN A 25 -55.51 -18.06 -6.59
N PRO A 26 -54.76 -18.55 -7.60
CA PRO A 26 -53.33 -18.80 -7.47
C PRO A 26 -52.57 -17.47 -7.34
N GLU A 27 -51.81 -17.32 -6.25
CA GLU A 27 -51.04 -16.09 -5.98
C GLU A 27 -50.00 -15.78 -7.09
N PRO A 28 -49.77 -14.50 -7.40
CA PRO A 28 -48.72 -14.10 -8.33
C PRO A 28 -47.35 -14.46 -7.74
N ARG A 29 -46.64 -15.39 -8.38
CA ARG A 29 -45.29 -15.83 -7.99
C ARG A 29 -44.35 -14.62 -7.86
N LYS A 30 -44.05 -14.20 -6.61
CA LYS A 30 -43.05 -13.16 -6.33
C LYS A 30 -41.74 -13.54 -7.01
N ARG A 31 -41.28 -12.70 -7.93
CA ARG A 31 -40.05 -12.92 -8.70
C ARG A 31 -38.84 -12.71 -7.79
N VAL A 32 -38.48 -13.74 -7.02
CA VAL A 32 -37.31 -13.72 -6.13
C VAL A 32 -36.07 -13.46 -6.98
N ARG A 33 -35.51 -12.26 -6.83
CA ARG A 33 -34.30 -11.84 -7.54
C ARG A 33 -33.14 -12.64 -6.96
N ARG A 34 -32.74 -13.73 -7.63
CA ARG A 34 -31.55 -14.50 -7.25
C ARG A 34 -30.37 -13.54 -7.16
N TRP A 35 -29.84 -13.36 -5.96
CA TRP A 35 -28.59 -12.65 -5.76
C TRP A 35 -27.47 -13.50 -6.35
N HIS A 36 -26.88 -13.01 -7.44
CA HIS A 36 -25.64 -13.54 -7.97
C HIS A 36 -24.48 -12.68 -7.47
N HIS A 37 -23.34 -13.31 -7.20
CA HIS A 37 -22.11 -12.59 -6.87
C HIS A 37 -21.78 -11.58 -7.97
N ARG A 38 -21.50 -10.33 -7.57
CA ARG A 38 -21.20 -9.24 -8.51
C ARG A 38 -19.78 -9.44 -9.07
N GLY A 39 -19.69 -9.78 -10.36
CA GLY A 39 -18.40 -9.87 -11.07
C GLY A 39 -17.64 -8.55 -10.98
N PHE A 40 -16.36 -8.61 -10.59
CA PHE A 40 -15.55 -7.43 -10.26
C PHE A 40 -14.73 -6.89 -11.46
N THR A 41 -15.06 -7.33 -12.67
CA THR A 41 -14.31 -7.14 -13.93
C THR A 41 -15.10 -6.39 -15.02
N GLY A 42 -16.38 -6.11 -14.82
CA GLY A 42 -17.19 -5.34 -15.77
C GLY A 42 -16.75 -3.89 -16.00
N CYS A 43 -17.04 -3.32 -17.17
CA CYS A 43 -16.74 -1.92 -17.56
C CYS A 43 -17.32 -0.89 -16.55
N SER A 44 -16.71 0.29 -16.39
CA SER A 44 -17.18 1.27 -15.39
C SER A 44 -18.59 1.77 -15.73
N THR A 45 -18.87 1.93 -17.02
CA THR A 45 -20.19 2.30 -17.57
C THR A 45 -21.28 1.30 -17.20
N CYS A 46 -21.01 -0.02 -17.26
CA CYS A 46 -21.96 -1.06 -16.82
C CYS A 46 -22.12 -1.05 -15.29
N ARG A 47 -21.04 -0.85 -14.52
CA ARG A 47 -21.11 -0.75 -13.06
C ARG A 47 -21.96 0.42 -12.60
N ARG A 48 -21.72 1.63 -13.11
CA ARG A 48 -22.46 2.86 -12.79
C ARG A 48 -23.95 2.72 -13.10
N ARG A 49 -24.28 1.95 -14.15
CA ARG A 49 -25.65 1.64 -14.58
C ARG A 49 -26.27 0.42 -13.86
N HIS A 50 -25.54 -0.20 -12.93
CA HIS A 50 -25.94 -1.42 -12.21
C HIS A 50 -26.40 -2.59 -13.13
N VAL A 51 -25.79 -2.72 -14.30
CA VAL A 51 -26.05 -3.82 -15.25
C VAL A 51 -24.84 -4.76 -15.32
N ARG A 52 -25.09 -6.04 -15.64
CA ARG A 52 -24.01 -7.00 -15.90
C ARG A 52 -23.28 -6.61 -17.18
N CYS A 53 -21.95 -6.56 -17.08
CA CYS A 53 -21.06 -6.43 -18.23
C CYS A 53 -20.80 -7.82 -18.82
N ASP A 54 -20.67 -7.91 -20.14
CA ASP A 54 -20.23 -9.11 -20.87
C ASP A 54 -18.70 -9.19 -21.02
N GLU A 55 -17.98 -8.17 -20.54
CA GLU A 55 -16.52 -8.15 -20.33
C GLU A 55 -15.65 -8.29 -21.59
N ALA A 56 -16.26 -8.24 -22.76
CA ALA A 56 -15.56 -8.15 -24.04
C ALA A 56 -14.70 -6.88 -24.15
N SER A 57 -13.56 -7.03 -24.81
CA SER A 57 -12.58 -5.98 -25.13
C SER A 57 -12.51 -5.81 -26.65
N PRO A 58 -12.32 -4.58 -27.19
CA PRO A 58 -12.09 -3.31 -26.50
C PRO A 58 -13.35 -2.65 -25.92
N SER A 59 -14.55 -3.11 -26.29
CA SER A 59 -15.83 -2.58 -25.79
C SER A 59 -16.82 -3.71 -25.54
N CYS A 60 -17.53 -3.64 -24.41
CA CYS A 60 -18.54 -4.64 -24.06
C CYS A 60 -19.81 -4.43 -24.88
N LYS A 61 -20.47 -5.52 -25.31
CA LYS A 61 -21.67 -5.48 -26.16
C LYS A 61 -22.79 -4.62 -25.57
N ASN A 62 -22.88 -4.55 -24.24
CA ASN A 62 -23.91 -3.78 -23.56
C ASN A 62 -23.69 -2.25 -23.63
N CYS A 63 -22.44 -1.80 -23.84
CA CYS A 63 -22.13 -0.40 -24.14
C CYS A 63 -22.16 -0.12 -25.65
N SER A 64 -21.55 -0.99 -26.46
CA SER A 64 -21.52 -0.84 -27.94
C SER A 64 -22.93 -0.74 -28.53
N ARG A 65 -23.87 -1.57 -28.07
CA ARG A 65 -25.29 -1.56 -28.51
C ARG A 65 -26.01 -0.25 -28.16
N LEU A 66 -25.51 0.51 -27.19
CA LEU A 66 -26.14 1.73 -26.68
C LEU A 66 -25.38 3.00 -27.05
N GLY A 67 -24.31 2.90 -27.86
CA GLY A 67 -23.48 4.05 -28.23
C GLY A 67 -22.82 4.74 -27.04
N LEU A 68 -22.57 4.00 -25.95
CA LEU A 68 -21.96 4.54 -24.73
C LEU A 68 -20.45 4.26 -24.72
N ASP A 69 -19.67 5.23 -24.25
CA ASP A 69 -18.25 5.04 -24.00
C ASP A 69 -18.01 3.84 -23.07
N CYS A 70 -17.07 2.98 -23.49
CA CYS A 70 -16.74 1.75 -22.80
C CYS A 70 -15.24 1.63 -22.64
N ASP A 71 -14.80 1.54 -21.39
CA ASP A 71 -13.42 1.35 -20.97
C ASP A 71 -13.01 -0.14 -20.91
N GLY A 72 -13.48 -0.94 -21.90
CA GLY A 72 -13.34 -2.40 -21.93
C GLY A 72 -13.96 -3.10 -20.72
N SER A 73 -13.71 -4.40 -20.52
CA SER A 73 -13.73 -4.93 -19.15
C SER A 73 -12.78 -4.08 -18.31
N GLN A 74 -13.21 -3.63 -17.12
CA GLN A 74 -12.30 -2.91 -16.24
C GLN A 74 -11.19 -3.89 -15.84
N GLY A 75 -10.04 -3.67 -16.47
CA GLY A 75 -8.74 -4.27 -16.17
C GLY A 75 -8.22 -3.81 -14.81
N ARG A 76 -9.05 -3.87 -13.77
CA ARG A 76 -8.56 -4.23 -12.45
C ARG A 76 -8.02 -5.66 -12.58
N MET A 77 -6.79 -5.77 -13.05
CA MET A 77 -5.97 -6.94 -12.86
C MET A 77 -5.45 -6.88 -11.42
N THR A 78 -6.41 -6.99 -10.48
CA THR A 78 -6.16 -6.94 -9.04
C THR A 78 -6.88 -8.11 -8.43
N PHE A 79 -6.17 -8.97 -7.71
CA PHE A 79 -6.83 -9.95 -6.84
C PHE A 79 -7.30 -9.25 -5.56
N LYS A 80 -8.23 -9.89 -4.84
CA LYS A 80 -8.58 -9.52 -3.48
C LYS A 80 -8.42 -10.76 -2.63
N ILE A 81 -7.51 -10.69 -1.66
CA ILE A 81 -7.41 -11.70 -0.61
C ILE A 81 -8.54 -11.42 0.37
N TYR A 82 -9.28 -12.47 0.72
CA TYR A 82 -10.29 -12.42 1.76
C TYR A 82 -9.75 -13.23 2.94
N GLY A 83 -9.34 -12.55 4.01
CA GLY A 83 -9.07 -13.21 5.28
C GLY A 83 -10.33 -13.91 5.84
N PRO A 84 -10.18 -14.82 6.81
CA PRO A 84 -11.32 -15.45 7.47
C PRO A 84 -12.23 -14.38 8.08
N SER A 85 -13.53 -14.46 7.80
CA SER A 85 -14.50 -13.46 8.26
C SER A 85 -14.54 -13.43 9.78
N GLN A 86 -14.04 -12.35 10.40
CA GLN A 86 -14.41 -12.05 11.78
C GLN A 86 -15.91 -11.72 11.85
N ASN A 87 -16.52 -12.02 12.99
CA ASN A 87 -17.97 -12.15 13.12
C ASN A 87 -18.72 -10.85 12.80
N GLY A 88 -19.86 -10.98 12.11
CA GLY A 88 -20.74 -9.85 11.84
C GLY A 88 -21.42 -9.30 13.10
N PRO A 89 -21.98 -8.09 13.05
CA PRO A 89 -22.60 -7.46 14.22
C PRO A 89 -23.90 -8.17 14.60
N GLU A 90 -23.90 -8.88 15.73
CA GLU A 90 -25.14 -9.43 16.29
C GLU A 90 -26.05 -8.29 16.79
N SER A 91 -27.32 -8.37 16.37
CA SER A 91 -28.33 -7.37 16.65
C SER A 91 -28.73 -7.35 18.13
N SER A 92 -28.80 -6.15 18.69
CA SER A 92 -29.06 -5.90 20.11
C SER A 92 -30.41 -6.44 20.60
N LYS A 93 -30.40 -7.36 21.57
CA LYS A 93 -31.55 -7.66 22.44
C LYS A 93 -31.14 -7.92 23.90
N ALA A 94 -31.23 -6.88 24.73
CA ALA A 94 -31.50 -7.01 26.17
C ALA A 94 -32.98 -7.47 26.37
N PRO A 95 -33.47 -7.90 27.57
CA PRO A 95 -32.96 -7.52 28.90
C PRO A 95 -33.17 -8.50 30.11
N LYS A 96 -32.78 -8.01 31.32
CA LYS A 96 -33.29 -8.28 32.70
C LYS A 96 -32.51 -9.18 33.70
N LYS A 97 -31.72 -8.49 34.53
CA LYS A 97 -31.75 -8.43 36.03
C LYS A 97 -31.93 -9.72 36.88
N ARG A 98 -30.87 -10.09 37.62
CA ARG A 98 -30.79 -10.45 39.07
C ARG A 98 -29.30 -10.78 39.38
N GLY A 99 -28.67 -10.51 40.54
CA GLY A 99 -29.03 -9.70 41.70
C GLY A 99 -28.54 -10.30 43.04
N LYS A 100 -27.49 -9.71 43.68
CA LYS A 100 -26.90 -10.04 45.01
C LYS A 100 -26.03 -11.34 45.03
N LYS A 101 -25.03 -11.55 45.91
CA LYS A 101 -24.44 -10.79 47.06
C LYS A 101 -22.94 -11.19 47.28
N ALA A 102 -22.28 -10.64 48.29
CA ALA A 102 -20.81 -10.68 48.51
C ALA A 102 -20.33 -11.64 49.65
N VAL A 103 -18.99 -11.63 49.89
CA VAL A 103 -18.22 -11.99 51.13
C VAL A 103 -17.52 -13.37 51.22
N SER A 104 -16.19 -13.31 51.07
CA SER A 104 -15.08 -13.80 51.93
C SER A 104 -14.94 -15.24 52.50
N ALA A 105 -13.77 -15.82 52.18
CA ALA A 105 -12.71 -16.34 53.09
C ALA A 105 -12.77 -17.73 53.81
N ALA A 106 -11.74 -18.52 53.48
CA ALA A 106 -10.83 -19.29 54.37
C ALA A 106 -11.11 -20.75 54.83
N GLY A 107 -10.11 -21.61 54.56
CA GLY A 107 -9.79 -22.90 55.22
C GLY A 107 -10.49 -24.14 54.64
N LYS A 108 -9.86 -25.32 54.51
CA LYS A 108 -8.47 -25.82 54.57
C LYS A 108 -8.58 -27.35 54.38
N GLU A 109 -7.68 -27.99 53.60
CA GLU A 109 -7.27 -29.42 53.70
C GLU A 109 -8.33 -30.55 53.49
N ASP A 110 -8.05 -31.71 52.85
CA ASP A 110 -6.89 -32.23 52.10
C ASP A 110 -7.35 -33.42 51.17
N GLU A 111 -6.46 -33.91 50.29
CA GLU A 111 -6.37 -35.23 49.60
C GLU A 111 -6.00 -35.18 48.09
N SER A 112 -4.68 -35.16 47.84
CA SER A 112 -3.90 -36.01 46.90
C SER A 112 -4.41 -36.33 45.47
N CYS A 113 -3.65 -35.91 44.44
CA CYS A 113 -2.73 -36.81 43.73
C CYS A 113 -1.78 -36.11 42.73
N ASP A 114 -0.52 -36.55 42.73
CA ASP A 114 0.59 -36.38 41.77
C ASP A 114 0.67 -35.17 40.81
N ALA A 115 1.54 -34.22 41.18
CA ALA A 115 2.15 -33.27 40.26
C ALA A 115 3.48 -33.83 39.71
N LEU A 116 3.51 -34.23 38.43
CA LEU A 116 4.78 -34.48 37.72
C LEU A 116 5.43 -33.15 37.31
N VAL A 117 6.46 -32.76 38.06
CA VAL A 117 7.38 -31.70 37.65
C VAL A 117 8.19 -32.17 36.44
N VAL A 118 7.97 -31.55 35.28
CA VAL A 118 8.87 -31.66 34.14
C VAL A 118 9.65 -30.36 34.02
N SER A 119 10.95 -30.42 34.35
CA SER A 119 11.91 -29.32 34.19
C SER A 119 11.98 -28.84 32.73
N PRO A 120 12.33 -27.57 32.49
CA PRO A 120 12.51 -27.05 31.13
C PRO A 120 13.66 -27.79 30.44
N THR A 121 13.31 -28.79 29.64
CA THR A 121 14.27 -29.53 28.82
C THR A 121 14.64 -28.62 27.67
N THR A 122 15.95 -28.37 27.51
CA THR A 122 16.54 -27.52 26.48
C THR A 122 15.94 -27.81 25.11
N VAL A 123 15.07 -26.91 24.62
CA VAL A 123 14.72 -26.87 23.22
C VAL A 123 16.00 -26.52 22.48
N SER A 124 16.52 -27.48 21.72
CA SER A 124 17.68 -27.24 20.87
C SER A 124 17.30 -26.16 19.88
N GLU A 125 18.03 -25.03 19.87
CA GLU A 125 17.92 -24.05 18.80
C GLU A 125 18.44 -24.67 17.51
N SER A 126 17.57 -25.41 16.82
CA SER A 126 17.79 -25.84 15.46
C SER A 126 17.65 -24.60 14.56
N SER A 127 18.69 -23.78 14.56
CA SER A 127 18.89 -22.77 13.52
C SER A 127 18.83 -23.51 12.19
N SER A 128 17.70 -23.33 11.49
CA SER A 128 17.51 -23.83 10.14
C SER A 128 18.50 -23.05 9.29
N LYS A 129 19.69 -23.63 9.06
CA LYS A 129 20.71 -23.01 8.22
C LYS A 129 20.17 -22.99 6.79
N PHE A 130 19.54 -21.89 6.43
CA PHE A 130 19.30 -21.49 5.05
C PHE A 130 20.68 -21.33 4.40
N ARG A 131 21.15 -22.45 3.83
CA ARG A 131 22.47 -22.56 3.24
C ARG A 131 22.30 -22.22 1.78
N PHE A 132 22.54 -20.95 1.46
CA PHE A 132 22.72 -20.50 0.09
C PHE A 132 23.92 -21.28 -0.50
N GLU A 133 23.64 -22.25 -1.36
CA GLU A 133 24.68 -22.94 -2.13
C GLU A 133 25.14 -22.05 -3.31
N GLU A 134 26.20 -22.48 -4.00
CA GLU A 134 27.05 -21.68 -4.91
C GLU A 134 26.32 -20.72 -5.88
N PRO A 135 26.96 -19.59 -6.26
CA PRO A 135 26.35 -18.54 -7.08
C PRO A 135 25.71 -19.10 -8.36
N LEU A 136 24.39 -18.92 -8.45
CA LEU A 136 23.55 -19.55 -9.46
C LEU A 136 23.69 -18.86 -10.82
N THR A 137 23.99 -19.64 -11.85
CA THR A 137 23.82 -19.20 -13.23
C THR A 137 22.34 -19.15 -13.61
N ILE A 138 21.97 -18.23 -14.51
CA ILE A 138 20.58 -18.04 -14.97
C ILE A 138 20.00 -19.35 -15.55
N ASP A 139 20.82 -20.15 -16.22
CA ASP A 139 20.44 -21.44 -16.81
C ASP A 139 19.91 -22.47 -15.78
N ASN A 140 20.37 -22.39 -14.52
CA ASN A 140 19.92 -23.28 -13.44
C ASN A 140 18.60 -22.84 -12.79
N ILE A 141 18.22 -21.56 -12.93
CA ILE A 141 16.94 -21.02 -12.45
C ILE A 141 15.86 -21.18 -13.54
N LEU A 142 16.24 -21.01 -14.81
CA LEU A 142 15.37 -21.05 -15.98
C LEU A 142 15.50 -22.40 -16.72
N SER A 143 15.12 -23.50 -16.07
CA SER A 143 15.36 -24.86 -16.58
C SER A 143 14.78 -25.11 -17.98
N SER A 144 15.65 -25.04 -19.00
CA SER A 144 15.52 -25.57 -20.37
C SER A 144 14.24 -25.29 -21.18
N SER A 145 13.35 -24.41 -20.72
CA SER A 145 11.96 -24.31 -21.23
C SER A 145 11.47 -22.90 -21.60
N LEU A 146 12.26 -21.84 -21.39
CA LEU A 146 11.83 -20.46 -21.67
C LEU A 146 12.35 -19.93 -23.00
N ASP A 147 11.57 -19.08 -23.64
CA ASP A 147 11.96 -18.32 -24.83
C ASP A 147 13.16 -17.41 -24.50
N PRO A 148 14.17 -17.25 -25.39
CA PRO A 148 15.22 -16.23 -25.23
C PRO A 148 14.71 -14.82 -24.87
N ILE A 149 13.48 -14.47 -25.27
CA ILE A 149 12.80 -13.21 -24.92
C ILE A 149 12.38 -13.19 -23.43
N GLU A 150 11.94 -14.31 -22.86
CA GLU A 150 11.52 -14.42 -21.46
C GLU A 150 12.72 -14.33 -20.50
N SER A 151 13.83 -14.98 -20.86
CA SER A 151 15.09 -14.87 -20.10
C SER A 151 15.62 -13.43 -20.05
N ARG A 152 15.48 -12.67 -21.15
CA ARG A 152 15.91 -11.26 -21.24
C ARG A 152 15.28 -10.37 -20.16
N TYR A 153 13.99 -10.49 -19.89
CA TYR A 153 13.31 -9.63 -18.91
C TYR A 153 13.66 -9.98 -17.47
N PHE A 154 13.87 -11.27 -17.18
CA PHE A 154 14.32 -11.71 -15.87
C PHE A 154 15.76 -11.23 -15.61
N THR A 155 16.65 -11.42 -16.60
CA THR A 155 18.04 -10.91 -16.56
C THR A 155 18.07 -9.39 -16.38
N HIS A 156 17.29 -8.62 -17.15
CA HIS A 156 17.22 -7.17 -17.00
C HIS A 156 16.66 -6.73 -15.63
N PHE A 157 15.76 -7.51 -15.02
CA PHE A 157 15.33 -7.24 -13.65
C PHE A 157 16.50 -7.38 -12.66
N ILE A 158 17.26 -8.47 -12.75
CA ILE A 158 18.40 -8.78 -11.86
C ILE A 158 19.55 -7.80 -12.05
N ASP A 159 19.92 -7.47 -13.28
CA ASP A 159 21.10 -6.64 -13.57
C ASP A 159 20.84 -5.13 -13.41
N ARG A 160 19.60 -4.67 -13.60
CA ARG A 160 19.27 -3.24 -13.71
C ARG A 160 18.16 -2.79 -12.77
N VAL A 161 17.02 -3.49 -12.74
CA VAL A 161 15.86 -3.02 -11.96
C VAL A 161 16.10 -3.23 -10.45
N SER A 162 16.79 -4.29 -10.05
CA SER A 162 17.17 -4.58 -8.66
C SER A 162 17.85 -3.38 -7.97
N SER A 163 18.83 -2.74 -8.64
CA SER A 163 19.53 -1.56 -8.12
C SER A 163 18.68 -0.29 -8.11
N LEU A 164 17.66 -0.19 -8.95
CA LEU A 164 16.70 0.93 -8.91
C LEU A 164 15.65 0.76 -7.81
N LEU A 165 15.39 -0.48 -7.38
CA LEU A 165 14.48 -0.82 -6.29
C LEU A 165 15.16 -0.81 -4.92
N LEU A 166 16.49 -0.72 -4.83
CA LEU A 166 17.22 -0.57 -3.57
C LEU A 166 18.19 0.59 -3.68
N ILE A 167 17.82 1.74 -3.12
CA ILE A 167 18.38 3.03 -3.55
C ILE A 167 19.84 3.24 -3.13
N TYR A 168 20.29 2.51 -2.10
CA TYR A 168 21.68 2.50 -1.64
C TYR A 168 22.30 1.09 -1.74
N ASP A 169 22.18 0.49 -2.92
CA ASP A 169 22.91 -0.69 -3.37
C ASP A 169 24.41 -0.37 -3.51
N ASN A 170 25.22 -0.83 -2.56
CA ASN A 170 26.66 -0.57 -2.47
C ASN A 170 27.40 -1.82 -1.97
N SER A 171 28.74 -1.84 -2.00
CA SER A 171 29.54 -3.01 -1.65
C SER A 171 29.39 -3.51 -0.20
N ASP A 172 28.85 -2.69 0.69
CA ASP A 172 28.63 -3.02 2.10
C ASP A 172 27.21 -3.54 2.38
N ASN A 173 26.32 -3.51 1.37
CA ASN A 173 24.92 -3.93 1.44
C ASN A 173 24.63 -5.05 0.43
N ILE A 174 23.94 -6.10 0.87
CA ILE A 174 23.36 -7.09 -0.05
C ILE A 174 22.12 -6.48 -0.70
N ASN A 175 21.94 -6.67 -2.01
CA ASN A 175 20.69 -6.34 -2.69
C ASN A 175 19.80 -7.60 -2.78
N PRO A 176 18.74 -7.74 -1.97
CA PRO A 176 17.99 -8.99 -1.92
C PRO A 176 17.20 -9.26 -3.21
N PHE A 177 16.83 -8.21 -3.96
CA PHE A 177 16.20 -8.35 -5.27
C PHE A 177 17.12 -9.02 -6.30
N ARG A 178 18.44 -8.87 -6.16
CA ARG A 178 19.45 -9.48 -7.02
C ARG A 178 19.90 -10.84 -6.49
N GLU A 179 20.29 -10.92 -5.22
CA GLU A 179 20.96 -12.11 -4.67
C GLU A 179 19.96 -13.21 -4.22
N LEU A 180 18.80 -12.85 -3.66
CA LEU A 180 17.93 -13.79 -2.93
C LEU A 180 16.56 -14.03 -3.59
N PHE A 181 16.02 -13.02 -4.29
CA PHE A 181 14.77 -13.14 -5.02
C PHE A 181 14.80 -14.20 -6.14
N PRO A 182 15.89 -14.45 -6.88
CA PRO A 182 15.96 -15.57 -7.83
C PRO A 182 15.72 -16.93 -7.18
N GLU A 183 16.21 -17.12 -5.96
CA GLU A 183 16.01 -18.37 -5.23
C GLU A 183 14.54 -18.56 -4.85
N LEU A 184 13.93 -17.52 -4.28
CA LEU A 184 12.50 -17.53 -3.92
C LEU A 184 11.59 -17.66 -5.15
N ALA A 185 12.05 -17.21 -6.32
CA ALA A 185 11.35 -17.37 -7.59
C ALA A 185 11.37 -18.80 -8.14
N ARG A 186 12.40 -19.61 -7.81
CA ARG A 186 12.55 -20.99 -8.29
C ARG A 186 11.32 -21.88 -7.98
N SER A 187 10.66 -21.64 -6.85
CA SER A 187 9.45 -22.36 -6.42
C SER A 187 8.13 -21.62 -6.75
N SER A 188 8.19 -20.41 -7.32
CA SER A 188 7.02 -19.57 -7.56
C SER A 188 7.00 -18.98 -8.98
N PRO A 189 6.25 -19.61 -9.91
CA PRO A 189 6.02 -19.05 -11.25
C PRO A 189 5.38 -17.66 -11.23
N SER A 190 4.66 -17.32 -10.15
CA SER A 190 4.06 -15.99 -9.97
C SER A 190 5.14 -14.94 -9.68
N MET A 191 6.20 -15.31 -8.97
CA MET A 191 7.32 -14.41 -8.67
C MET A 191 8.21 -14.19 -9.90
N VAL A 192 8.50 -15.25 -10.68
CA VAL A 192 9.21 -15.14 -11.98
C VAL A 192 8.48 -14.15 -12.90
N ASN A 193 7.17 -14.34 -13.08
CA ASN A 193 6.34 -13.43 -13.90
C ASN A 193 6.35 -11.99 -13.36
N ALA A 194 6.31 -11.76 -12.05
CA ALA A 194 6.36 -10.41 -11.48
C ALA A 194 7.71 -9.71 -11.70
N MET A 195 8.82 -10.44 -11.56
CA MET A 195 10.18 -9.94 -11.85
C MET A 195 10.33 -9.60 -13.33
N GLN A 196 9.89 -10.50 -14.23
CA GLN A 196 9.87 -10.25 -15.67
C GLN A 196 8.95 -9.09 -16.05
N ALA A 197 7.78 -8.94 -15.40
CA ALA A 197 6.86 -7.84 -15.66
C ALA A 197 7.51 -6.48 -15.35
N LEU A 198 8.21 -6.35 -14.21
CA LEU A 198 8.99 -5.17 -13.85
C LEU A 198 10.17 -4.93 -14.82
N GLY A 199 10.92 -5.97 -15.20
CA GLY A 199 11.99 -5.87 -16.19
C GLY A 199 11.52 -5.37 -17.55
N ALA A 200 10.39 -5.91 -18.04
CA ALA A 200 9.75 -5.50 -19.29
C ALA A 200 9.16 -4.08 -19.20
N LEU A 201 8.54 -3.71 -18.07
CA LEU A 201 7.98 -2.38 -17.86
C LEU A 201 9.07 -1.30 -17.85
N HIS A 202 10.18 -1.53 -17.15
CA HIS A 202 11.32 -0.62 -17.15
C HIS A 202 11.87 -0.44 -18.58
N LEU A 203 12.08 -1.54 -19.33
CA LEU A 203 12.51 -1.46 -20.73
C LEU A 203 11.50 -0.71 -21.61
N SER A 204 10.19 -0.89 -21.39
CA SER A 204 9.16 -0.09 -22.05
C SER A 204 9.33 1.41 -21.78
N ASN A 205 9.52 1.78 -20.51
CA ASN A 205 9.57 3.17 -20.07
C ASN A 205 10.87 3.88 -20.45
N THR A 206 11.93 3.11 -20.77
CA THR A 206 13.24 3.63 -21.21
C THR A 206 13.52 3.41 -22.71
N SER A 207 12.59 2.80 -23.45
CA SER A 207 12.67 2.60 -24.90
C SER A 207 11.72 3.51 -25.68
N ASN A 208 11.93 3.60 -27.00
CA ASN A 208 11.12 4.40 -27.91
C ASN A 208 10.45 3.56 -29.01
N GLY A 209 9.43 4.13 -29.65
CA GLY A 209 8.77 3.55 -30.83
C GLY A 209 8.24 2.13 -30.62
N GLN A 210 8.48 1.26 -31.61
CA GLN A 210 7.94 -0.11 -31.61
C GLN A 210 8.49 -0.99 -30.48
N GLN A 211 9.72 -0.75 -30.02
CA GLN A 211 10.33 -1.50 -28.92
C GLN A 211 9.58 -1.25 -27.60
N ARG A 212 9.24 0.01 -27.31
CA ARG A 212 8.40 0.38 -26.16
C ARG A 212 7.08 -0.38 -26.15
N ILE A 213 6.38 -0.44 -27.28
CA ILE A 213 5.08 -1.13 -27.40
C ILE A 213 5.24 -2.63 -27.13
N SER A 214 6.26 -3.27 -27.71
CA SER A 214 6.55 -4.70 -27.51
C SER A 214 6.86 -5.02 -26.04
N HIS A 215 7.76 -4.24 -25.42
CA HIS A 215 8.11 -4.40 -24.01
C HIS A 215 6.89 -4.18 -23.09
N PHE A 216 6.03 -3.21 -23.38
CA PHE A 216 4.81 -2.95 -22.61
C PHE A 216 3.79 -4.09 -22.72
N GLN A 217 3.62 -4.68 -23.92
CA GLN A 217 2.75 -5.84 -24.12
C GLN A 217 3.24 -7.05 -23.30
N GLN A 218 4.54 -7.30 -23.25
CA GLN A 218 5.15 -8.36 -22.44
C GLN A 218 4.99 -8.09 -20.93
N ALA A 219 5.22 -6.85 -20.49
CA ALA A 219 5.00 -6.43 -19.11
C ALA A 219 3.56 -6.70 -18.64
N MET A 220 2.57 -6.29 -19.45
CA MET A 220 1.16 -6.48 -19.16
C MET A 220 0.70 -7.94 -19.26
N GLY A 221 1.31 -8.74 -20.14
CA GLY A 221 1.08 -10.18 -20.23
C GLY A 221 1.46 -10.89 -18.93
N ASN A 222 2.71 -10.74 -18.51
CA ASN A 222 3.25 -11.37 -17.31
C ASN A 222 2.52 -10.90 -16.04
N TYR A 223 2.30 -9.58 -15.91
CA TYR A 223 1.48 -8.99 -14.84
C TYR A 223 0.05 -9.60 -14.80
N GLY A 224 -0.54 -9.87 -15.97
CA GLY A 224 -1.81 -10.55 -16.10
C GLY A 224 -1.80 -12.00 -15.61
N GLU A 225 -0.75 -12.77 -15.92
CA GLU A 225 -0.61 -14.15 -15.43
C GLU A 225 -0.41 -14.22 -13.92
N VAL A 226 0.36 -13.32 -13.31
CA VAL A 226 0.45 -13.23 -11.84
C VAL A 226 -0.94 -13.05 -11.23
N VAL A 227 -1.72 -12.10 -11.74
CA VAL A 227 -3.05 -11.80 -11.20
C VAL A 227 -4.03 -12.95 -11.42
N LYS A 228 -3.99 -13.63 -12.58
CA LYS A 228 -4.78 -14.84 -12.84
C LYS A 228 -4.41 -15.96 -11.87
N SER A 229 -3.12 -16.21 -11.67
CA SER A 229 -2.58 -17.19 -10.72
C SER A 229 -3.09 -16.92 -9.30
N PHE A 230 -2.94 -15.69 -8.80
CA PHE A 230 -3.44 -15.32 -7.47
C PHE A 230 -4.95 -15.51 -7.35
N ARG A 231 -5.74 -15.15 -8.37
CA ARG A 231 -7.21 -15.38 -8.38
C ARG A 231 -7.59 -16.86 -8.39
N ALA A 232 -6.83 -17.70 -9.10
CA ALA A 232 -7.10 -19.14 -9.20
C ALA A 232 -6.69 -19.89 -7.92
N ARG A 233 -5.56 -19.51 -7.31
CA ARG A 233 -5.04 -20.09 -6.05
C ARG A 233 -5.80 -19.62 -4.79
N HIS A 234 -6.63 -18.58 -4.88
CA HIS A 234 -7.35 -18.06 -3.70
C HIS A 234 -8.62 -18.86 -3.33
N GLN A 235 -8.46 -20.17 -3.11
CA GLN A 235 -9.49 -21.01 -2.51
C GLN A 235 -9.31 -21.12 -0.97
N PRO A 236 -10.40 -21.23 -0.18
CA PRO A 236 -10.29 -21.37 1.26
C PRO A 236 -9.48 -22.61 1.66
N GLY A 237 -8.35 -22.40 2.34
CA GLY A 237 -7.50 -23.46 2.88
C GLY A 237 -6.16 -23.68 2.17
N GLN A 238 -5.88 -23.01 1.04
CA GLN A 238 -4.53 -23.02 0.48
C GLN A 238 -3.59 -22.16 1.34
N GLN A 239 -2.41 -22.70 1.67
CA GLN A 239 -1.39 -22.00 2.43
C GLN A 239 -0.67 -20.98 1.54
N LEU A 240 -0.56 -19.74 2.03
CA LEU A 240 0.25 -18.68 1.43
C LEU A 240 1.69 -18.81 1.89
N GLN A 241 2.63 -18.37 1.04
CA GLN A 241 4.07 -18.41 1.31
C GLN A 241 4.70 -17.01 1.26
N LEU A 242 5.94 -16.89 1.74
CA LEU A 242 6.71 -15.66 1.64
C LEU A 242 6.97 -15.24 0.17
N SER A 243 7.00 -16.21 -0.76
CA SER A 243 7.06 -15.94 -2.20
C SER A 243 5.79 -15.24 -2.72
N ASP A 244 4.61 -15.52 -2.17
CA ASP A 244 3.38 -14.78 -2.49
C ASP A 244 3.44 -13.35 -1.93
N PHE A 245 4.00 -13.17 -0.73
CA PHE A 245 4.20 -11.86 -0.12
C PHE A 245 5.16 -10.99 -0.95
N ALA A 246 6.33 -11.52 -1.29
CA ALA A 246 7.30 -10.85 -2.17
C ALA A 246 6.70 -10.53 -3.54
N THR A 247 5.97 -11.47 -4.15
CA THR A 247 5.27 -11.25 -5.42
C THR A 247 4.28 -10.09 -5.32
N CYS A 248 3.49 -10.02 -4.24
CA CYS A 248 2.52 -8.95 -4.04
C CYS A 248 3.19 -7.57 -3.89
N LEU A 249 4.33 -7.50 -3.21
CA LEU A 249 5.13 -6.27 -3.08
C LEU A 249 5.75 -5.84 -4.42
N LEU A 250 6.20 -6.78 -5.25
CA LEU A 250 6.63 -6.48 -6.63
C LEU A 250 5.49 -5.90 -7.48
N LEU A 251 4.24 -6.32 -7.29
CA LEU A 251 3.10 -5.71 -7.98
C LEU A 251 2.80 -4.27 -7.52
N CYS A 252 3.04 -3.94 -6.25
CA CYS A 252 3.00 -2.55 -5.78
C CYS A 252 4.06 -1.69 -6.50
N LEU A 253 5.29 -2.21 -6.60
CA LEU A 253 6.40 -1.54 -7.31
C LEU A 253 6.15 -1.42 -8.82
N PHE A 254 5.47 -2.39 -9.43
CA PHE A 254 5.03 -2.33 -10.84
C PHE A 254 4.05 -1.18 -11.06
N GLU A 255 2.98 -1.11 -10.26
CA GLU A 255 1.97 -0.04 -10.36
C GLU A 255 2.54 1.34 -10.03
N MET A 256 3.58 1.41 -9.17
CA MET A 256 4.35 2.63 -8.93
C MET A 256 5.16 3.07 -10.16
N MET A 257 5.86 2.13 -10.81
CA MET A 257 6.69 2.38 -11.98
C MET A 257 5.86 2.74 -13.23
N ASP A 258 4.70 2.10 -13.44
CA ASP A 258 3.80 2.44 -14.56
C ASP A 258 2.91 3.66 -14.25
N SER A 259 2.54 3.82 -12.99
CA SER A 259 1.74 4.93 -12.43
C SER A 259 0.38 5.19 -13.10
N GLN A 260 -0.04 4.40 -14.09
CA GLN A 260 -1.27 4.66 -14.86
C GLN A 260 -2.52 4.60 -13.99
N HIS A 261 -2.52 3.75 -12.97
CA HIS A 261 -3.69 3.45 -12.15
C HIS A 261 -3.38 3.48 -10.65
N HIS A 262 -4.41 3.77 -9.85
CA HIS A 262 -4.36 3.67 -8.39
C HIS A 262 -4.56 2.22 -7.90
N ASN A 263 -4.02 1.25 -8.64
CA ASN A 263 -4.12 -0.18 -8.32
C ASN A 263 -3.08 -0.61 -7.28
N TRP A 264 -1.99 0.15 -7.10
CA TRP A 264 -0.98 -0.07 -6.06
C TRP A 264 -1.63 -0.24 -4.67
N ALA A 265 -2.67 0.56 -4.36
CA ALA A 265 -3.39 0.50 -3.10
C ALA A 265 -4.15 -0.84 -2.91
N ILE A 266 -4.54 -1.51 -4.00
CA ILE A 266 -5.24 -2.79 -3.96
C ILE A 266 -4.23 -3.93 -3.74
N HIS A 267 -3.06 -3.88 -4.38
CA HIS A 267 -1.98 -4.84 -4.12
C HIS A 267 -1.41 -4.66 -2.71
N LEU A 268 -1.28 -3.42 -2.23
CA LEU A 268 -0.85 -3.13 -0.86
C LEU A 268 -1.83 -3.71 0.18
N GLN A 269 -3.14 -3.57 -0.05
CA GLN A 269 -4.17 -4.26 0.74
C GLN A 269 -4.07 -5.80 0.62
N GLY A 270 -3.70 -6.34 -0.54
CA GLY A 270 -3.38 -7.76 -0.71
C GLY A 270 -2.20 -8.18 0.16
N ALA A 271 -1.08 -7.45 0.10
CA ALA A 271 0.14 -7.70 0.84
C ALA A 271 -0.10 -7.66 2.35
N ARG A 272 -0.94 -6.74 2.85
CA ARG A 272 -1.43 -6.74 4.23
C ARG A 272 -2.12 -8.04 4.62
N GLU A 273 -3.01 -8.57 3.80
CA GLU A 273 -3.73 -9.80 4.16
C GLU A 273 -2.79 -11.01 4.14
N ILE A 274 -1.82 -11.08 3.22
CA ILE A 274 -0.75 -12.09 3.24
C ILE A 274 0.07 -11.95 4.53
N TYR A 275 0.52 -10.74 4.85
CA TYR A 275 1.23 -10.43 6.09
C TYR A 275 0.44 -10.88 7.32
N ARG A 276 -0.84 -10.51 7.43
CA ARG A 276 -1.71 -10.93 8.54
C ARG A 276 -1.77 -12.46 8.65
N ILE A 277 -1.95 -13.18 7.55
CA ILE A 277 -2.02 -14.64 7.55
C ILE A 277 -0.68 -15.29 7.92
N LEU A 278 0.44 -14.77 7.40
CA LEU A 278 1.79 -15.30 7.67
C LEU A 278 2.28 -15.00 9.10
N PHE A 279 1.89 -13.87 9.69
CA PHE A 279 2.40 -13.46 11.00
C PHE A 279 1.41 -13.67 12.16
N SER A 280 0.11 -13.84 11.91
CA SER A 280 -0.86 -14.26 12.97
C SER A 280 -0.63 -15.71 13.41
N GLN A 281 -0.67 -15.97 14.71
CA GLN A 281 -0.59 -17.33 15.26
C GLN A 281 -1.76 -18.21 14.80
N SER A 282 -1.47 -19.48 14.48
CA SER A 282 -2.47 -20.47 14.11
C SER A 282 -2.80 -21.40 15.28
N THR A 283 -4.09 -21.67 15.51
CA THR A 283 -4.54 -22.72 16.44
C THR A 283 -4.43 -24.13 15.87
N ASP A 284 -4.21 -24.26 14.55
CA ASP A 284 -3.91 -25.52 13.86
C ASP A 284 -2.38 -25.75 13.89
N PRO A 285 -1.89 -26.82 14.55
CA PRO A 285 -0.46 -27.10 14.69
C PRO A 285 0.28 -27.31 13.36
N SER A 286 -0.40 -27.82 12.33
CA SER A 286 0.23 -28.09 11.03
C SER A 286 0.53 -26.78 10.29
N ARG A 287 -0.43 -25.86 10.33
CA ARG A 287 -0.29 -24.51 9.79
C ARG A 287 0.70 -23.69 10.61
N GLU A 288 0.72 -23.85 11.93
CA GLU A 288 1.66 -23.17 12.82
C GLU A 288 3.11 -23.60 12.57
N ALA A 289 3.37 -24.90 12.38
CA ALA A 289 4.71 -25.39 12.03
C ALA A 289 5.20 -24.82 10.69
N ALA A 290 4.34 -24.79 9.66
CA ALA A 290 4.68 -24.20 8.37
C ALA A 290 4.78 -22.66 8.43
N ARG A 291 3.99 -22.00 9.28
CA ARG A 291 4.12 -20.55 9.59
C ARG A 291 5.49 -20.24 10.18
N LEU A 292 5.96 -21.03 11.15
CA LEU A 292 7.28 -20.86 11.76
C LEU A 292 8.42 -21.05 10.75
N ALA A 293 8.28 -21.93 9.76
CA ALA A 293 9.25 -22.08 8.68
C ALA A 293 9.34 -20.81 7.80
N GLU A 294 8.20 -20.23 7.40
CA GLU A 294 8.15 -18.98 6.61
C GLU A 294 8.63 -17.76 7.43
N ILE A 295 8.39 -17.73 8.75
CA ILE A 295 8.85 -16.65 9.65
C ILE A 295 10.35 -16.67 9.90
N ASN A 296 10.96 -17.86 9.99
CA ASN A 296 12.40 -17.98 10.18
C ASN A 296 13.21 -17.78 8.88
N HIS A 297 12.53 -17.47 7.77
CA HIS A 297 13.16 -17.22 6.48
C HIS A 297 13.95 -15.89 6.48
N PRO A 298 15.20 -15.84 5.99
CA PRO A 298 16.06 -14.64 6.07
C PRO A 298 15.42 -13.37 5.49
N LEU A 299 14.72 -13.48 4.37
CA LEU A 299 14.01 -12.34 3.74
C LEU A 299 12.88 -11.71 4.56
N ARG A 300 12.45 -12.27 5.71
CA ARG A 300 11.34 -11.73 6.53
C ARG A 300 11.52 -10.25 6.81
N ASN A 301 12.65 -9.85 7.42
CA ASN A 301 12.84 -8.49 7.90
C ASN A 301 12.83 -7.48 6.74
N PHE A 302 13.50 -7.83 5.63
CA PHE A 302 13.52 -7.04 4.41
C PHE A 302 12.12 -6.86 3.81
N LEU A 303 11.34 -7.94 3.67
CA LEU A 303 10.01 -7.88 3.05
C LEU A 303 8.98 -7.13 3.93
N VAL A 304 9.06 -7.27 5.25
CA VAL A 304 8.23 -6.48 6.18
C VAL A 304 8.65 -5.01 6.16
N SER A 305 9.94 -4.70 6.03
CA SER A 305 10.44 -3.32 5.86
C SER A 305 9.98 -2.71 4.54
N LEU A 306 10.02 -3.46 3.43
CA LEU A 306 9.51 -3.04 2.11
C LEU A 306 7.99 -2.81 2.16
N LEU A 307 7.22 -3.69 2.80
CA LEU A 307 5.80 -3.46 3.05
C LEU A 307 5.60 -2.14 3.82
N SER A 308 6.35 -1.94 4.90
CA SER A 308 6.22 -0.75 5.77
C SER A 308 6.54 0.55 5.03
N TYR A 309 7.55 0.54 4.16
CA TYR A 309 7.88 1.67 3.31
C TYR A 309 6.74 2.02 2.35
N LEU A 310 6.24 1.04 1.61
CA LEU A 310 5.13 1.23 0.66
C LEU A 310 3.82 1.59 1.38
N ASP A 311 3.63 1.10 2.61
CA ASP A 311 2.47 1.37 3.44
C ASP A 311 2.47 2.83 3.94
N VAL A 312 3.58 3.30 4.51
CA VAL A 312 3.70 4.70 4.95
C VAL A 312 3.67 5.68 3.77
N ALA A 313 4.33 5.36 2.65
CA ALA A 313 4.24 6.16 1.43
C ALA A 313 2.79 6.24 0.91
N GLY A 314 2.08 5.12 0.89
CA GLY A 314 0.66 5.05 0.53
C GLY A 314 -0.25 5.84 1.49
N ALA A 315 0.06 5.80 2.79
CA ALA A 315 -0.62 6.55 3.83
C ALA A 315 -0.39 8.07 3.67
N CYS A 316 0.83 8.51 3.33
CA CYS A 316 1.13 9.91 3.03
C CYS A 316 0.40 10.41 1.77
N ALA A 317 0.34 9.61 0.72
CA ALA A 317 -0.41 9.96 -0.50
C ALA A 317 -1.92 10.09 -0.25
N THR A 318 -2.52 9.11 0.43
CA THR A 318 -3.99 8.99 0.56
C THR A 318 -4.57 9.69 1.79
N SER A 319 -3.79 9.96 2.83
CA SER A 319 -4.31 10.37 4.15
C SER A 319 -5.48 9.48 4.63
N ASP A 320 -5.41 8.17 4.36
CA ASP A 320 -6.37 7.15 4.82
C ASP A 320 -5.78 6.24 5.93
N GLY A 321 -4.58 6.56 6.43
CA GLY A 321 -3.81 5.72 7.35
C GLY A 321 -3.03 4.61 6.64
N THR A 322 -2.23 3.87 7.41
CA THR A 322 -1.57 2.66 6.95
C THR A 322 -2.57 1.51 6.80
N VAL A 323 -2.28 0.54 5.93
CA VAL A 323 -3.09 -0.65 5.72
C VAL A 323 -2.91 -1.64 6.87
N VAL A 324 -1.69 -1.78 7.41
CA VAL A 324 -1.43 -2.48 8.68
C VAL A 324 -1.36 -1.44 9.81
N ASP A 325 -2.10 -1.66 10.88
CA ASP A 325 -2.17 -0.74 12.02
C ASP A 325 -0.90 -0.81 12.91
N GLY A 326 -0.30 0.34 13.22
CA GLY A 326 0.83 0.48 14.15
C GLY A 326 2.24 0.31 13.55
N SER A 327 3.28 0.40 14.38
CA SER A 327 4.70 0.36 13.98
C SER A 327 5.24 -1.08 13.82
N TYR A 328 4.53 -1.93 13.08
CA TYR A 328 4.75 -3.38 13.04
C TYR A 328 6.15 -3.80 12.58
N TRP A 329 6.87 -2.99 11.81
CA TRP A 329 8.28 -3.22 11.49
C TRP A 329 9.19 -3.29 12.73
N ARG A 330 8.87 -2.56 13.80
CA ARG A 330 9.67 -2.61 15.04
C ARG A 330 9.44 -3.90 15.84
N THR A 331 8.21 -4.39 15.88
CA THR A 331 7.84 -5.57 16.67
C THR A 331 8.06 -6.87 15.90
N GLU A 332 7.76 -6.87 14.60
CA GLU A 332 7.71 -8.08 13.75
C GLU A 332 8.83 -8.19 12.70
N ALA A 333 9.78 -7.25 12.64
CA ALA A 333 10.92 -7.31 11.73
C ALA A 333 12.26 -6.95 12.37
N GLY A 334 12.31 -6.76 13.70
CA GLY A 334 13.55 -6.44 14.44
C GLY A 334 14.19 -5.08 14.12
N GLY A 335 13.57 -4.27 13.26
CA GLY A 335 14.17 -3.03 12.77
C GLY A 335 13.62 -2.62 11.39
N TRP A 336 14.35 -1.70 10.74
CA TRP A 336 14.04 -1.23 9.40
C TRP A 336 15.19 -1.53 8.46
N GLU A 337 15.00 -2.39 7.46
CA GLU A 337 16.07 -2.89 6.59
C GLU A 337 15.93 -2.47 5.11
N TYR A 338 14.83 -1.81 4.75
CA TYR A 338 14.63 -1.36 3.37
C TYR A 338 15.28 0.00 3.10
N ASN A 339 15.96 0.15 1.96
CA ASN A 339 16.82 1.28 1.57
C ASN A 339 18.02 1.59 2.49
N LEU A 340 17.94 1.33 3.79
CA LEU A 340 18.99 1.65 4.78
C LEU A 340 19.92 0.47 5.11
N GLY A 341 20.12 -0.45 4.15
CA GLY A 341 20.93 -1.65 4.30
C GLY A 341 20.25 -2.80 5.05
N THR A 342 20.64 -4.03 4.72
CA THR A 342 20.01 -5.29 5.20
C THR A 342 20.96 -6.11 6.08
N PRO A 343 21.25 -5.68 7.32
CA PRO A 343 22.25 -6.34 8.18
C PRO A 343 21.90 -7.80 8.52
N SER A 344 20.61 -8.16 8.58
CA SER A 344 20.14 -9.53 8.81
C SER A 344 20.58 -10.54 7.74
N LEU A 345 20.92 -10.06 6.54
CA LEU A 345 21.32 -10.87 5.39
C LEU A 345 22.84 -10.95 5.22
N SER A 346 23.62 -10.15 5.97
CA SER A 346 25.07 -10.03 5.80
C SER A 346 25.80 -11.33 6.16
N ALA A 347 26.35 -12.00 5.14
CA ALA A 347 26.99 -13.31 5.28
C ALA A 347 28.32 -13.29 6.05
N ASP A 348 29.02 -12.16 6.08
CA ASP A 348 30.41 -12.04 6.58
C ASP A 348 30.53 -11.91 8.11
N GLY A 349 29.43 -11.67 8.84
CA GLY A 349 29.49 -11.37 10.28
C GLY A 349 30.25 -10.09 10.63
N LYS A 350 30.53 -9.22 9.65
CA LYS A 350 31.05 -7.86 9.87
C LYS A 350 30.10 -7.10 10.80
N ALA A 351 30.65 -6.41 11.79
CA ALA A 351 29.86 -5.56 12.66
C ALA A 351 29.12 -4.50 11.84
N ASP A 352 27.80 -4.46 12.02
CA ASP A 352 26.92 -3.49 11.36
C ASP A 352 27.38 -2.05 11.66
N ASN A 353 27.33 -1.17 10.67
CA ASN A 353 27.84 0.19 10.80
C ASN A 353 26.99 0.93 11.85
N PRO A 354 27.57 1.38 12.99
CA PRO A 354 26.79 1.93 14.10
C PRO A 354 26.00 3.17 13.70
N HIS A 355 26.49 3.96 12.74
CA HIS A 355 25.75 5.12 12.24
C HIS A 355 24.62 4.75 11.28
N LEU A 356 24.71 3.62 10.56
CA LEU A 356 23.55 3.10 9.83
C LEU A 356 22.49 2.55 10.80
N VAL A 357 22.89 1.98 11.94
CA VAL A 357 21.96 1.59 13.02
C VAL A 357 21.22 2.82 13.56
N GLU A 358 21.94 3.89 13.90
CA GLU A 358 21.36 5.17 14.33
C GLU A 358 20.40 5.77 13.28
N LEU A 359 20.79 5.77 12.00
CA LEU A 359 19.96 6.27 10.90
C LEU A 359 18.71 5.42 10.67
N ARG A 360 18.80 4.07 10.76
CA ARG A 360 17.65 3.16 10.70
C ARG A 360 16.66 3.40 11.84
N GLN A 361 17.16 3.64 13.05
CA GLN A 361 16.32 4.00 14.21
C GLN A 361 15.62 5.34 13.99
N ALA A 362 16.35 6.38 13.57
CA ALA A 362 15.78 7.70 13.30
C ALA A 362 14.71 7.64 12.19
N TRP A 363 14.98 6.94 11.09
CA TRP A 363 14.03 6.73 10.00
C TRP A 363 12.78 5.96 10.43
N SER A 364 12.95 4.89 11.21
CA SER A 364 11.85 4.10 11.79
C SER A 364 10.92 4.94 12.68
N ILE A 365 11.44 5.98 13.35
CA ILE A 365 10.63 6.95 14.12
C ILE A 365 9.94 7.96 13.20
N MET A 366 10.62 8.46 12.15
CA MET A 366 10.03 9.36 11.16
C MET A 366 8.82 8.72 10.46
N MET A 367 8.94 7.46 10.05
CA MET A 367 7.90 6.69 9.38
C MET A 367 6.66 6.48 10.28
N GLU A 368 6.84 6.29 11.59
CA GLU A 368 5.72 6.22 12.54
C GLU A 368 5.01 7.58 12.69
N ILE A 369 5.76 8.67 12.70
CA ILE A 369 5.18 10.02 12.76
C ILE A 369 4.37 10.30 11.49
N GLN A 370 4.90 9.97 10.31
CA GLN A 370 4.20 10.06 9.03
C GLN A 370 2.90 9.25 9.00
N ALA A 371 2.93 7.98 9.44
CA ALA A 371 1.74 7.16 9.60
C ALA A 371 0.71 7.80 10.55
N SER A 372 1.17 8.40 11.65
CA SER A 372 0.33 9.10 12.62
C SER A 372 -0.33 10.37 12.04
N ILE A 373 0.39 11.14 11.21
CA ILE A 373 -0.14 12.31 10.50
C ILE A 373 -1.21 11.89 9.48
N SER A 374 -0.99 10.79 8.76
CA SER A 374 -2.00 10.22 7.85
C SER A 374 -3.27 9.79 8.61
N MET A 375 -3.12 9.13 9.76
CA MET A 375 -4.24 8.76 10.63
C MET A 375 -4.99 9.97 11.20
N PHE A 376 -4.29 11.07 11.51
CA PHE A 376 -4.92 12.35 11.84
C PHE A 376 -5.73 12.87 10.65
N GLY A 377 -5.16 12.93 9.45
CA GLY A 377 -5.87 13.37 8.23
C GLY A 377 -7.14 12.56 7.94
N ARG A 378 -7.08 11.22 8.11
CA ARG A 378 -8.24 10.32 7.97
C ARG A 378 -9.36 10.62 8.98
N SER A 379 -9.01 10.92 10.22
CA SER A 379 -9.96 11.10 11.32
C SER A 379 -10.41 12.54 11.54
N LYS A 380 -9.73 13.53 10.94
CA LYS A 380 -9.93 14.97 11.09
C LYS A 380 -11.38 15.42 10.91
N GLN A 381 -12.11 14.85 9.94
CA GLN A 381 -13.52 15.20 9.68
C GLN A 381 -14.48 14.79 10.82
N CYS A 382 -14.06 13.86 11.69
CA CYS A 382 -14.82 13.39 12.84
C CYS A 382 -14.40 14.09 14.16
N MET A 383 -13.41 14.99 14.11
CA MET A 383 -12.87 15.70 15.27
C MET A 383 -13.39 17.13 15.32
N ASP A 384 -13.71 17.62 16.52
CA ASP A 384 -13.90 19.05 16.75
C ASP A 384 -12.56 19.83 16.66
N LEU A 385 -12.62 21.16 16.68
CA LEU A 385 -11.43 21.99 16.46
C LEU A 385 -10.40 21.84 17.59
N GLU A 386 -10.84 21.67 18.85
CA GLU A 386 -9.96 21.48 20.00
C GLU A 386 -9.22 20.15 19.90
N GLN A 387 -9.92 19.07 19.52
CA GLN A 387 -9.31 17.76 19.25
C GLN A 387 -8.31 17.80 18.08
N GLN A 388 -8.61 18.55 17.01
CA GLN A 388 -7.67 18.74 15.90
C GLN A 388 -6.40 19.46 16.35
N ASP A 389 -6.56 20.53 17.14
CA ASP A 389 -5.45 21.36 17.60
C ASP A 389 -4.58 20.61 18.63
N LEU A 390 -5.18 19.83 19.54
CA LEU A 390 -4.47 18.92 20.44
C LEU A 390 -3.69 17.85 19.67
N THR A 391 -4.30 17.22 18.68
CA THR A 391 -3.66 16.17 17.86
C THR A 391 -2.49 16.73 17.05
N TYR A 392 -2.65 17.92 16.47
CA TYR A 392 -1.57 18.62 15.77
C TYR A 392 -0.39 18.95 16.71
N ASN A 393 -0.67 19.47 17.91
CA ASN A 393 0.38 19.85 18.86
C ASN A 393 1.17 18.61 19.35
N GLU A 394 0.51 17.48 19.58
CA GLU A 394 1.17 16.22 19.91
C GLU A 394 2.09 15.73 18.76
N LEU A 395 1.62 15.78 17.51
CA LEU A 395 2.44 15.41 16.35
C LEU A 395 3.63 16.37 16.13
N LEU A 396 3.43 17.67 16.38
CA LEU A 396 4.49 18.68 16.31
C LEU A 396 5.54 18.48 17.43
N ASN A 397 5.10 18.11 18.64
CA ASN A 397 5.99 17.76 19.75
C ASN A 397 6.82 16.52 19.40
N ARG A 398 6.23 15.48 18.79
CA ARG A 398 6.96 14.28 18.33
C ARG A 398 8.01 14.61 17.26
N LEU A 399 7.72 15.49 16.30
CA LEU A 399 8.71 15.98 15.32
C LEU A 399 9.84 16.80 15.97
N THR A 400 9.49 17.64 16.93
CA THR A 400 10.47 18.45 17.69
C THR A 400 11.40 17.53 18.51
N MET A 401 10.82 16.54 19.19
CA MET A 401 11.55 15.54 19.96
C MET A 401 12.46 14.68 19.05
N TRP A 402 12.00 14.33 17.85
CA TRP A 402 12.82 13.64 16.86
C TRP A 402 14.05 14.47 16.49
N ARG A 403 13.90 15.78 16.20
CA ARG A 403 15.04 16.63 15.82
C ARG A 403 16.05 16.80 16.96
N SER A 404 15.59 16.93 18.21
CA SER A 404 16.47 16.96 19.39
C SER A 404 17.28 15.67 19.56
N ASN A 405 16.65 14.51 19.30
CA ASN A 405 17.28 13.19 19.42
C ASN A 405 17.92 12.68 18.11
N ALA A 406 17.99 13.50 17.06
CA ALA A 406 18.55 13.08 15.77
C ALA A 406 20.02 12.61 15.90
N PRO A 407 20.47 11.63 15.09
CA PRO A 407 21.87 11.19 15.07
C PRO A 407 22.84 12.33 14.78
N GLU A 408 24.07 12.22 15.25
CA GLU A 408 25.07 13.29 15.12
C GLU A 408 25.39 13.62 13.66
N CYS A 409 25.43 12.62 12.78
CA CYS A 409 25.55 12.81 11.34
C CYS A 409 24.44 13.73 10.78
N VAL A 410 23.18 13.54 11.18
CA VAL A 410 22.07 14.42 10.77
C VAL A 410 22.22 15.84 11.36
N LYS A 411 22.66 15.96 12.62
CA LYS A 411 22.88 17.26 13.29
C LYS A 411 24.00 18.07 12.65
N MET A 412 25.07 17.42 12.18
CA MET A 412 26.24 18.06 11.57
C MET A 412 26.01 18.61 10.14
N LEU A 413 24.85 18.37 9.52
CA LEU A 413 24.56 18.81 8.14
C LEU A 413 24.25 20.31 7.96
N ASP A 414 24.52 21.16 8.95
CA ASP A 414 24.15 22.59 8.93
C ASP A 414 24.58 23.30 7.63
N LYS A 415 25.90 23.26 7.33
CA LYS A 415 26.48 23.82 6.11
C LYS A 415 26.64 22.77 5.01
N LEU A 416 26.19 23.12 3.81
CA LEU A 416 26.21 22.28 2.60
C LEU A 416 27.07 22.88 1.47
N ASP A 417 28.02 23.75 1.83
CA ASP A 417 29.05 24.22 0.90
C ASP A 417 30.09 23.12 0.63
N ASP A 418 30.82 23.24 -0.48
CA ASP A 418 31.68 22.16 -0.96
C ASP A 418 32.90 21.90 -0.05
N GLU A 419 33.31 22.87 0.77
CA GLU A 419 34.39 22.68 1.75
C GLU A 419 33.89 21.92 2.98
N SER A 420 32.75 22.34 3.53
CA SER A 420 32.07 21.64 4.62
C SER A 420 31.75 20.19 4.25
N LEU A 421 31.30 19.93 3.00
CA LEU A 421 31.00 18.59 2.52
C LEU A 421 32.25 17.72 2.27
N ARG A 422 33.34 18.30 1.76
CA ARG A 422 34.63 17.57 1.63
C ARG A 422 35.21 17.17 2.99
N ASN A 423 35.02 18.02 4.00
CA ASN A 423 35.51 17.81 5.36
C ASN A 423 34.46 17.13 6.28
N TYR A 424 33.34 16.67 5.73
CA TYR A 424 32.26 16.09 6.51
C TYR A 424 32.70 14.75 7.13
N LYS A 425 32.45 14.61 8.44
CA LYS A 425 32.99 13.54 9.29
C LYS A 425 32.57 12.12 8.89
N TYR A 426 31.45 11.97 8.16
CA TYR A 426 30.84 10.68 7.85
C TYR A 426 30.52 10.52 6.35
N PRO A 427 31.53 10.58 5.45
CA PRO A 427 31.30 10.73 4.01
C PRO A 427 30.49 9.58 3.40
N GLY A 428 30.69 8.34 3.85
CA GLY A 428 29.95 7.16 3.35
C GLY A 428 28.46 7.11 3.73
N ILE A 429 27.97 8.02 4.59
CA ILE A 429 26.56 8.08 4.99
C ILE A 429 25.92 9.47 4.80
N VAL A 430 26.63 10.43 4.19
CA VAL A 430 26.17 11.82 4.06
C VAL A 430 24.87 11.91 3.26
N GLU A 431 24.72 11.10 2.21
CA GLU A 431 23.52 11.09 1.36
C GLU A 431 22.30 10.52 2.09
N TYR A 432 22.49 9.51 2.95
CA TYR A 432 21.44 8.98 3.81
C TYR A 432 21.00 9.99 4.88
N ALA A 433 21.96 10.64 5.54
CA ALA A 433 21.66 11.66 6.55
C ALA A 433 20.93 12.86 5.92
N GLY A 434 21.33 13.26 4.70
CA GLY A 434 20.67 14.30 3.93
C GLY A 434 19.25 13.95 3.50
N CYS A 435 19.05 12.70 3.04
CA CYS A 435 17.72 12.15 2.77
C CYS A 435 16.84 12.18 4.04
N ILE A 436 17.33 11.66 5.15
CA ILE A 436 16.60 11.62 6.43
C ILE A 436 16.23 13.03 6.93
N GLU A 437 17.09 14.04 6.77
CA GLU A 437 16.70 15.43 7.07
C GLU A 437 15.66 15.98 6.09
N ALA A 438 15.75 15.68 4.79
CA ALA A 438 14.76 16.11 3.81
C ALA A 438 13.36 15.53 4.13
N TYR A 439 13.28 14.28 4.61
CA TYR A 439 12.03 13.67 5.09
C TYR A 439 11.48 14.34 6.34
N GLU A 440 12.32 14.73 7.31
CA GLU A 440 11.85 15.47 8.49
C GLU A 440 11.24 16.82 8.09
N LYS A 441 11.92 17.59 7.23
CA LYS A 441 11.40 18.89 6.75
C LYS A 441 10.12 18.72 5.94
N ALA A 442 10.06 17.73 5.06
CA ALA A 442 8.85 17.41 4.29
C ALA A 442 7.70 16.93 5.19
N THR A 443 7.99 16.18 6.25
CA THR A 443 6.98 15.73 7.24
C THR A 443 6.45 16.88 8.10
N MET A 444 7.29 17.86 8.44
CA MET A 444 6.81 19.11 9.07
C MET A 444 5.87 19.88 8.14
N ILE A 445 6.18 20.01 6.84
CA ILE A 445 5.29 20.62 5.84
C ILE A 445 3.98 19.82 5.74
N PHE A 446 4.06 18.49 5.64
CA PHE A 446 2.89 17.61 5.53
C PHE A 446 1.95 17.73 6.74
N LEU A 447 2.46 17.78 7.97
CA LEU A 447 1.67 18.03 9.17
C LEU A 447 0.93 19.38 9.11
N GLN A 448 1.61 20.46 8.70
CA GLN A 448 0.98 21.78 8.53
C GLN A 448 -0.18 21.73 7.51
N LYS A 449 0.03 21.03 6.39
CA LYS A 449 -1.00 20.86 5.35
C LYS A 449 -2.22 20.09 5.84
N VAL A 450 -1.99 18.93 6.48
CA VAL A 450 -3.07 18.11 7.03
C VAL A 450 -3.86 18.88 8.09
N ALA A 451 -3.20 19.67 8.95
CA ALA A 451 -3.86 20.49 9.96
C ALA A 451 -4.68 21.66 9.35
N ALA A 452 -4.09 22.41 8.42
CA ALA A 452 -4.73 23.54 7.75
C ALA A 452 -5.90 23.13 6.83
N ALA A 453 -5.91 21.90 6.32
CA ALA A 453 -6.89 21.43 5.35
C ALA A 453 -8.33 21.62 5.85
N GLY A 454 -9.10 22.44 5.13
CA GLY A 454 -10.49 22.78 5.45
C GLY A 454 -10.68 23.66 6.70
N ARG A 455 -9.64 24.33 7.22
CA ARG A 455 -9.69 25.25 8.38
C ARG A 455 -9.47 26.71 7.95
N PRO A 456 -10.53 27.53 7.79
CA PRO A 456 -10.39 28.97 7.46
C PRO A 456 -9.69 29.79 8.54
N ASP A 457 -9.74 29.31 9.78
CA ASP A 457 -9.16 29.90 10.97
C ASP A 457 -7.65 29.61 11.13
N TRP A 458 -7.11 28.66 10.37
CA TRP A 458 -5.74 28.21 10.51
C TRP A 458 -4.73 29.22 9.96
N GLN A 459 -3.86 29.74 10.82
CA GLN A 459 -2.78 30.65 10.43
C GLN A 459 -1.50 29.87 10.13
N THR A 460 -1.20 29.70 8.84
CA THR A 460 0.04 29.05 8.37
C THR A 460 1.21 30.03 8.36
N ASP A 461 2.31 29.69 9.02
CA ASP A 461 3.59 30.40 8.89
C ASP A 461 4.23 30.11 7.52
N GLY A 462 3.88 30.94 6.54
CA GLY A 462 4.38 30.82 5.16
C GLY A 462 5.89 30.99 5.02
N LEU A 463 6.52 31.79 5.89
CA LEU A 463 7.98 31.97 5.89
C LEU A 463 8.68 30.69 6.33
N ARG A 464 8.19 30.06 7.42
CA ARG A 464 8.72 28.77 7.89
C ARG A 464 8.51 27.65 6.86
N LEU A 465 7.36 27.58 6.18
CA LEU A 465 7.16 26.64 5.07
C LEU A 465 8.19 26.86 3.95
N GLN A 466 8.43 28.12 3.55
CA GLN A 466 9.41 28.44 2.52
C GLN A 466 10.83 28.05 2.94
N ILE A 467 11.26 28.35 4.17
CA ILE A 467 12.58 27.96 4.70
C ILE A 467 12.76 26.44 4.67
N MET A 468 11.73 25.68 5.07
CA MET A 468 11.78 24.21 5.04
C MET A 468 11.83 23.68 3.59
N ALA A 469 11.05 24.25 2.67
CA ALA A 469 11.09 23.89 1.25
C ALA A 469 12.48 24.15 0.63
N SER A 470 13.00 25.38 0.73
CA SER A 470 14.34 25.72 0.21
C SER A 470 15.45 24.87 0.83
N ARG A 471 15.33 24.47 2.11
CA ARG A 471 16.27 23.53 2.76
C ARG A 471 16.21 22.14 2.14
N ILE A 472 15.03 21.59 1.86
CA ILE A 472 14.87 20.31 1.14
C ILE A 472 15.54 20.39 -0.24
N LEU A 473 15.24 21.44 -1.03
CA LEU A 473 15.82 21.60 -2.36
C LEU A 473 17.36 21.68 -2.30
N THR A 474 17.92 22.38 -1.30
CA THR A 474 19.37 22.46 -1.10
C THR A 474 19.99 21.11 -0.72
N LEU A 475 19.36 20.36 0.19
CA LEU A 475 19.81 19.00 0.57
C LEU A 475 19.85 18.08 -0.64
N ILE A 476 18.77 18.06 -1.44
CA ILE A 476 18.66 17.24 -2.65
C ILE A 476 19.72 17.65 -3.67
N GLY A 477 19.82 18.95 -4.00
CA GLY A 477 20.77 19.44 -5.01
C GLY A 477 22.25 19.32 -4.65
N LYS A 478 22.58 19.11 -3.36
CA LYS A 478 23.96 18.88 -2.90
C LYS A 478 24.31 17.41 -2.66
N LEU A 479 23.34 16.60 -2.23
CA LEU A 479 23.60 15.26 -1.70
C LEU A 479 22.97 14.13 -2.50
N ALA A 480 21.83 14.33 -3.17
CA ALA A 480 21.15 13.25 -3.88
C ALA A 480 21.72 13.09 -5.30
N LYS A 481 22.45 11.99 -5.54
CA LYS A 481 23.12 11.69 -6.81
C LYS A 481 22.64 10.37 -7.39
N ASP A 482 22.72 10.26 -8.72
CA ASP A 482 22.39 9.04 -9.47
C ASP A 482 21.09 8.39 -8.98
N VAL A 483 21.11 7.10 -8.64
CA VAL A 483 19.94 6.36 -8.14
C VAL A 483 19.42 6.93 -6.81
N GLY A 484 20.29 7.54 -5.99
CA GLY A 484 19.95 8.25 -4.76
C GLY A 484 18.90 9.36 -4.94
N GLN A 485 18.76 9.91 -6.15
CA GLN A 485 17.69 10.86 -6.48
C GLN A 485 16.27 10.26 -6.33
N LEU A 486 16.11 8.94 -6.46
CA LEU A 486 14.84 8.26 -6.25
C LEU A 486 14.41 8.24 -4.78
N ALA A 487 15.34 8.27 -3.81
CA ALA A 487 15.00 8.23 -2.39
C ALA A 487 14.33 9.51 -1.92
N VAL A 488 14.58 10.62 -2.60
CA VAL A 488 14.15 11.97 -2.19
C VAL A 488 12.98 12.49 -3.04
N LEU A 489 12.30 11.61 -3.78
CA LEU A 489 11.19 11.99 -4.65
C LEU A 489 10.00 12.56 -3.86
N TRP A 490 9.58 11.94 -2.75
CA TRP A 490 8.53 12.50 -1.91
C TRP A 490 8.90 13.86 -1.29
N PRO A 491 10.07 14.05 -0.65
CA PRO A 491 10.52 15.38 -0.21
C PRO A 491 10.60 16.42 -1.34
N LEU A 492 11.12 16.06 -2.52
CA LEU A 492 11.19 16.94 -3.69
C LEU A 492 9.81 17.42 -4.10
N PHE A 493 8.83 16.52 -4.13
CA PHE A 493 7.43 16.84 -4.46
C PHE A 493 6.79 17.75 -3.40
N ILE A 494 6.99 17.47 -2.11
CA ILE A 494 6.46 18.32 -1.01
C ILE A 494 7.08 19.73 -1.05
N ALA A 495 8.39 19.83 -1.23
CA ALA A 495 9.07 21.12 -1.39
C ALA A 495 8.64 21.84 -2.69
N GLY A 496 8.45 21.08 -3.77
CA GLY A 496 7.93 21.54 -5.05
C GLY A 496 6.53 22.14 -4.93
N ARG A 497 5.62 21.50 -4.19
CA ARG A 497 4.28 22.05 -3.91
C ARG A 497 4.38 23.38 -3.18
N GLU A 498 5.33 23.54 -2.26
CA GLU A 498 5.41 24.72 -1.40
C GLU A 498 6.22 25.89 -1.94
N THR A 499 7.22 25.67 -2.80
CA THR A 499 7.99 26.80 -3.34
C THR A 499 7.12 27.77 -4.15
N ARG A 500 7.37 29.06 -3.92
CA ARG A 500 6.79 30.20 -4.65
C ARG A 500 7.82 30.90 -5.54
N ASN A 501 9.07 30.47 -5.53
CA ASN A 501 10.16 31.09 -6.29
C ASN A 501 10.25 30.41 -7.66
N GLU A 502 10.14 31.18 -8.74
CA GLU A 502 10.15 30.61 -10.11
C GLU A 502 11.46 29.89 -10.44
N ASN A 503 12.60 30.31 -9.89
CA ASN A 503 13.88 29.61 -10.08
C ASN A 503 13.91 28.26 -9.37
N GLU A 504 13.32 28.17 -8.17
CA GLU A 504 13.17 26.89 -7.45
C GLU A 504 12.16 25.97 -8.16
N GLN A 505 11.03 26.50 -8.65
CA GLN A 505 10.07 25.73 -9.47
C GLN A 505 10.72 25.20 -10.76
N ASN A 506 11.51 26.05 -11.43
CA ASN A 506 12.28 25.66 -12.62
C ASN A 506 13.31 24.58 -12.29
N TRP A 507 14.00 24.69 -11.15
CA TRP A 507 14.95 23.67 -10.69
C TRP A 507 14.24 22.34 -10.41
N VAL A 508 13.16 22.34 -9.61
CA VAL A 508 12.35 21.15 -9.32
C VAL A 508 11.87 20.47 -10.61
N ARG A 509 11.38 21.25 -11.59
CA ARG A 509 10.97 20.73 -12.91
C ARG A 509 12.12 20.00 -13.61
N GLN A 510 13.30 20.61 -13.70
CA GLN A 510 14.45 19.98 -14.35
C GLN A 510 14.90 18.72 -13.59
N THR A 511 15.01 18.77 -12.26
CA THR A 511 15.36 17.59 -11.45
C THR A 511 14.35 16.45 -11.62
N MET A 512 13.05 16.73 -11.66
CA MET A 512 12.04 15.69 -11.92
C MET A 512 12.14 15.14 -13.36
N MET A 513 12.37 15.99 -14.37
CA MET A 513 12.62 15.54 -15.75
C MET A 513 13.88 14.65 -15.85
N GLU A 514 14.95 14.97 -15.11
CA GLU A 514 16.15 14.13 -15.04
C GLU A 514 15.85 12.77 -14.39
N ILE A 515 15.09 12.73 -13.29
CA ILE A 515 14.76 11.48 -12.58
C ILE A 515 13.90 10.54 -13.45
N GLN A 516 13.09 11.05 -14.40
CA GLN A 516 12.34 10.21 -15.34
C GLN A 516 13.22 9.23 -16.13
N ARG A 517 14.54 9.51 -16.30
CA ARG A 517 15.50 8.59 -16.93
C ARG A 517 15.59 7.21 -16.27
N PHE A 518 15.18 7.08 -15.01
CA PHE A 518 15.14 5.81 -14.28
C PHE A 518 13.89 4.97 -14.59
N GLY A 519 13.00 5.43 -15.47
CA GLY A 519 11.86 4.65 -15.97
C GLY A 519 10.63 4.61 -15.06
N PHE A 520 10.58 5.44 -14.00
CA PHE A 520 9.44 5.54 -13.08
C PHE A 520 8.50 6.68 -13.47
N LYS A 521 7.27 6.35 -13.91
CA LYS A 521 6.27 7.34 -14.36
C LYS A 521 5.54 8.06 -13.23
N ASN A 522 5.68 7.63 -11.97
CA ASN A 522 5.17 8.41 -10.84
C ASN A 522 5.86 9.78 -10.74
N VAL A 523 7.09 9.91 -11.23
CA VAL A 523 7.82 11.18 -11.38
C VAL A 523 7.14 12.10 -12.40
N GLU A 524 6.75 11.56 -13.56
CA GLU A 524 6.02 12.28 -14.60
C GLU A 524 4.68 12.82 -14.04
N LYS A 525 3.88 11.96 -13.41
CA LYS A 525 2.62 12.35 -12.77
C LYS A 525 2.80 13.35 -11.62
N GLY A 526 3.87 13.20 -10.83
CA GLY A 526 4.18 14.15 -9.76
C GLY A 526 4.44 15.54 -10.33
N LEU A 527 5.17 15.63 -11.45
CA LEU A 527 5.43 16.89 -12.13
C LEU A 527 4.15 17.49 -12.75
N GLU A 528 3.27 16.68 -13.36
CA GLU A 528 1.95 17.14 -13.82
C GLU A 528 1.13 17.77 -12.68
N GLU A 529 1.15 17.15 -11.49
CA GLU A 529 0.45 17.68 -10.32
C GLU A 529 1.08 18.99 -9.82
N LEU A 530 2.42 19.11 -9.85
CA LEU A 530 3.12 20.35 -9.51
C LEU A 530 2.80 21.50 -10.47
N GLU A 531 2.78 21.27 -11.79
CA GLU A 531 2.40 22.31 -12.77
C GLU A 531 1.00 22.84 -12.51
N ARG A 532 0.05 21.95 -12.18
CA ARG A 532 -1.31 22.32 -11.80
C ARG A 532 -1.32 23.19 -10.54
N VAL A 533 -0.58 22.82 -9.49
CA VAL A 533 -0.49 23.59 -8.23
C VAL A 533 0.17 24.96 -8.47
N TRP A 534 1.26 25.03 -9.24
CA TRP A 534 1.93 26.29 -9.57
C TRP A 534 1.05 27.21 -10.43
N PHE A 535 0.28 26.65 -11.37
CA PHE A 535 -0.71 27.40 -12.14
C PHE A 535 -1.82 27.96 -11.24
N GLN A 536 -2.39 27.14 -10.35
CA GLN A 536 -3.40 27.58 -9.39
C GLN A 536 -2.88 28.70 -8.48
N ARG A 537 -1.65 28.61 -7.97
CA ARG A 537 -1.01 29.67 -7.16
C ARG A 537 -0.83 30.99 -7.92
N ARG A 538 -0.56 30.95 -9.23
CA ARG A 538 -0.52 32.15 -10.08
C ARG A 538 -1.91 32.72 -10.36
N ALA A 539 -2.93 31.88 -10.48
CA ALA A 539 -4.31 32.29 -10.71
C ALA A 539 -5.00 32.87 -9.45
N PHE A 540 -4.60 32.39 -8.26
CA PHE A 540 -5.14 32.80 -6.97
C PHE A 540 -4.00 33.29 -6.04
N PRO A 541 -3.45 34.50 -6.26
CA PRO A 541 -2.27 34.99 -5.53
C PRO A 541 -2.52 35.20 -4.03
N ASP A 542 -3.76 35.54 -3.64
CA ASP A 542 -4.20 35.66 -2.25
C ASP A 542 -4.34 34.28 -1.55
N GLY A 543 -4.18 33.18 -2.30
CA GLY A 543 -4.32 31.81 -1.84
C GLY A 543 -5.75 31.28 -1.86
N TRP A 544 -5.89 30.04 -1.40
CA TRP A 544 -7.19 29.39 -1.16
C TRP A 544 -7.05 28.42 0.02
N ILE A 545 -8.18 28.00 0.60
CA ILE A 545 -8.20 26.96 1.63
C ILE A 545 -8.14 25.62 0.91
N GLU A 546 -6.99 24.95 0.96
CA GLU A 546 -6.85 23.56 0.49
C GLU A 546 -7.79 22.66 1.32
N THR A 547 -8.47 21.73 0.65
CA THR A 547 -9.24 20.67 1.28
C THR A 547 -8.34 19.46 1.56
N MET A 548 -8.84 18.47 2.32
CA MET A 548 -8.11 17.19 2.45
C MET A 548 -7.88 16.52 1.09
N ASP A 549 -8.82 16.66 0.15
CA ASP A 549 -8.69 16.08 -1.20
C ASP A 549 -7.67 16.82 -2.08
N ASP A 550 -7.32 18.07 -1.74
CA ASP A 550 -6.21 18.80 -2.38
C ASP A 550 -4.84 18.43 -1.77
N VAL A 551 -4.79 18.09 -0.47
CA VAL A 551 -3.58 17.59 0.20
C VAL A 551 -3.24 16.17 -0.24
N ARG A 552 -4.28 15.36 -0.52
CA ARG A 552 -4.17 14.00 -1.03
C ARG A 552 -3.63 13.97 -2.47
N SER A 553 -2.80 12.97 -2.76
CA SER A 553 -2.43 12.60 -4.13
C SER A 553 -2.83 11.15 -4.42
N THR A 554 -3.10 10.86 -5.69
CA THR A 554 -3.36 9.48 -6.15
C THR A 554 -2.06 8.72 -6.50
N ILE A 555 -0.93 9.43 -6.48
CA ILE A 555 0.38 8.98 -6.91
C ILE A 555 1.12 8.37 -5.70
N LEU A 556 1.64 7.15 -5.86
CA LEU A 556 2.56 6.58 -4.89
C LEU A 556 3.94 7.21 -5.13
N LEU A 557 4.29 8.20 -4.31
CA LEU A 557 5.60 8.84 -4.24
C LEU A 557 6.27 8.36 -2.94
N PRO A 558 7.22 7.41 -3.02
CA PRO A 558 7.92 6.87 -1.86
C PRO A 558 9.01 7.79 -1.29
#